data_AF-A0A2E0X169-F1
#
_entry.id   AF-A0A2E0X169-F1
#
_cell.length_a   1.000
_cell.length_b   1.000
_cell.length_c   1.000
_cell.angle_alpha   90.00
_cell.angle_beta   90.00
_cell.angle_gamma   90.00
#
_symmetry.space_group_name_H-M   'P 1'
#
loop_
_entity.id
_entity.type
_entity.pdbx_description
1 polymer ?
#
loop_
_entity_poly.entity_id
_entity_poly.type
_entity_poly.pdbx_seq_one_letter_code
_entity_poly.pdbx_strand_id
1 'polypeptide(L)'
;MTELDSPGEPNAAPATPRQRRAWFPLVWPIALFSIWLAAKLTVDDRGLHNSLLHVAIILTAVGWTLWLLGFSTAPARRRWTLCLLIMGPLCLHYFQLSPLELVTDGDVGIVGVRWRWQEPDRDLAPPKTSDSQVTGWQPTADDYPAFLGGKYWARVDDPGMSTDWQADPPQQLWKRRIGAGWSAFAVVGPYAVTQEQRGDEELVTCYEVATGEPLWTHANTVRFDPSGGGSLGGVGPRATPAIHEGRVYAHGATGIVDCLDATSGQLLWSVNTVEELGASPLLWGKSTSPVVLGDKLLVSIGQTAGAQTDDSQRGSLVAFDLQSGEIRWASGERRCSYATPVVATFAGVEQIVVVNEDFITSHAPDTGQILWEHPWPGNSDANASNSQPIPVGDDQLFVSKGYGEGAELIGLSADDDHWSIERVWKRPVMKTKFSNVVVHDGFVYGLDAANLQCIELATGKQAWKKRRRPAFGHGQVLQVGEHLLILSESGEVILVALDPDAYRELSAFPAIDGVTWNNPTLTGDKLLVRNAEWAACYQLPTAGGSAEPSDAVAAVSR
;
A
#
# COMPACT_ATOMS: atom_id res chain seq x y z
N MET A 1 16.78 66.17 -73.48
CA MET A 1 15.41 65.64 -73.69
C MET A 1 15.58 64.18 -74.08
N THR A 2 15.56 63.28 -73.08
CA THR A 2 14.40 62.41 -72.69
C THR A 2 14.29 61.24 -73.68
N GLU A 3 14.35 59.96 -73.31
CA GLU A 3 14.01 59.21 -72.08
C GLU A 3 15.04 58.08 -71.90
N LEU A 4 15.76 57.96 -70.78
CA LEU A 4 15.40 57.25 -69.54
C LEU A 4 15.09 55.75 -69.74
N ASP A 5 16.16 54.96 -69.66
CA ASP A 5 16.17 53.52 -69.42
C ASP A 5 15.28 53.14 -68.24
N SER A 6 14.34 52.22 -68.47
CA SER A 6 13.56 51.58 -67.42
C SER A 6 14.38 50.41 -66.83
N PRO A 7 14.56 50.33 -65.50
CA PRO A 7 15.38 49.29 -64.89
C PRO A 7 14.65 47.94 -64.91
N GLY A 8 15.38 46.90 -65.34
CA GLY A 8 14.91 45.52 -65.34
C GLY A 8 14.42 45.08 -63.96
N GLU A 9 13.33 44.30 -63.98
CA GLU A 9 12.80 43.63 -62.80
C GLU A 9 13.92 42.85 -62.07
N PRO A 10 14.03 42.95 -60.74
CA PRO A 10 14.90 42.08 -59.99
C PRO A 10 14.33 40.67 -60.06
N ASN A 11 15.05 39.81 -60.77
CA ASN A 11 14.84 38.37 -60.84
C ASN A 11 14.74 37.83 -59.40
N ALA A 12 13.52 37.49 -58.97
CA ALA A 12 13.28 36.96 -57.64
C ALA A 12 14.08 35.66 -57.50
N ALA A 13 15.06 35.66 -56.59
CA ALA A 13 15.80 34.45 -56.25
C ALA A 13 14.78 33.33 -55.93
N PRO A 14 14.92 32.12 -56.51
CA PRO A 14 14.03 31.03 -56.17
C PRO A 14 14.12 30.82 -54.67
N ALA A 15 13.00 30.99 -53.96
CA ALA A 15 12.91 30.71 -52.55
C ALA A 15 13.50 29.32 -52.34
N THR A 16 14.61 29.24 -51.58
CA THR A 16 15.25 27.97 -51.25
C THR A 16 14.15 27.05 -50.71
N PRO A 17 13.95 25.87 -51.30
CA PRO A 17 12.90 24.98 -50.82
C PRO A 17 13.28 24.69 -49.37
N ARG A 18 12.47 25.16 -48.41
CA ARG A 18 12.62 24.86 -46.97
C ARG A 18 13.08 23.41 -46.90
N GLN A 19 14.35 23.16 -46.58
CA GLN A 19 14.88 21.80 -46.55
C GLN A 19 14.13 21.11 -45.41
N ARG A 20 13.05 20.43 -45.76
CA ARG A 20 12.02 20.04 -44.80
C ARG A 20 12.66 19.00 -43.92
N ARG A 21 12.55 19.16 -42.60
CA ARG A 21 12.97 18.18 -41.58
C ARG A 21 12.09 16.92 -41.67
N ALA A 22 12.00 16.30 -42.85
CA ALA A 22 11.13 15.15 -43.13
C ALA A 22 11.56 13.90 -42.36
N TRP A 23 12.81 13.89 -41.88
CA TRP A 23 13.35 12.89 -40.97
C TRP A 23 12.83 13.02 -39.53
N PHE A 24 12.34 14.20 -39.11
CA PHE A 24 11.99 14.48 -37.70
C PHE A 24 10.95 13.52 -37.12
N PRO A 25 9.85 13.17 -37.82
CA PRO A 25 8.87 12.22 -37.30
C PRO A 25 9.44 10.83 -37.03
N LEU A 26 10.56 10.46 -37.66
CA LEU A 26 11.24 9.18 -37.46
C LEU A 26 12.30 9.28 -36.35
N VAL A 27 13.14 10.32 -36.37
CA VAL A 27 14.24 10.46 -35.41
C VAL A 27 13.75 10.83 -34.01
N TRP A 28 12.69 11.63 -33.89
CA TRP A 28 12.18 12.09 -32.60
C TRP A 28 11.70 10.95 -31.68
N PRO A 29 10.82 10.03 -32.14
CA PRO A 29 10.44 8.86 -31.34
C PRO A 29 11.64 7.97 -31.02
N ILE A 30 12.58 7.80 -31.96
CA ILE A 30 13.78 6.98 -31.74
C ILE A 30 14.65 7.58 -30.64
N ALA A 31 14.81 8.91 -30.60
CA ALA A 31 15.58 9.59 -29.56
C ALA A 31 14.91 9.41 -28.19
N LEU A 32 13.59 9.62 -28.09
CA LEU A 32 12.84 9.41 -26.84
C LEU A 32 12.85 7.96 -26.39
N PHE A 33 12.69 7.01 -27.32
CA PHE A 33 12.81 5.59 -27.05
C PHE A 33 14.23 5.21 -26.60
N SER A 34 15.27 5.83 -27.15
CA SER A 34 16.65 5.60 -26.72
C SER A 34 16.88 6.10 -25.28
N ILE A 35 16.28 7.23 -24.89
CA ILE A 35 16.32 7.72 -23.50
C ILE A 35 15.60 6.73 -22.57
N TRP A 36 14.40 6.29 -22.95
CA TRP A 36 13.67 5.28 -22.18
C TRP A 36 14.46 3.96 -22.07
N LEU A 37 15.05 3.50 -23.16
CA LEU A 37 15.86 2.27 -23.19
C LEU A 37 17.11 2.42 -22.33
N ALA A 38 17.78 3.57 -22.38
CA ALA A 38 18.91 3.86 -21.51
C ALA A 38 18.49 3.80 -20.03
N ALA A 39 17.40 4.48 -19.66
CA ALA A 39 16.86 4.43 -18.29
C ALA A 39 16.58 2.98 -17.85
N LYS A 40 15.93 2.20 -18.72
CA LYS A 40 15.62 0.78 -18.49
C LYS A 40 16.84 -0.11 -18.29
N LEU A 41 17.97 0.25 -18.89
CA LEU A 41 19.23 -0.47 -18.74
C LEU A 41 20.02 -0.04 -17.50
N THR A 42 19.71 1.13 -16.94
CA THR A 42 20.46 1.73 -15.81
C THR A 42 19.76 1.66 -14.47
N VAL A 43 18.42 1.64 -14.46
CA VAL A 43 17.60 1.66 -13.25
C VAL A 43 16.73 0.41 -13.22
N ASP A 44 16.57 -0.21 -12.05
CA ASP A 44 15.71 -1.39 -11.87
C ASP A 44 14.43 -1.01 -11.13
N ASP A 45 13.61 -0.16 -11.76
CA ASP A 45 12.30 0.25 -11.26
C ASP A 45 11.27 0.21 -12.40
N ARG A 46 10.34 -0.74 -12.31
CA ARG A 46 9.30 -0.95 -13.32
C ARG A 46 8.31 0.21 -13.40
N GLY A 47 7.95 0.80 -12.26
CA GLY A 47 7.06 1.96 -12.20
C GLY A 47 7.67 3.16 -12.89
N LEU A 48 8.94 3.45 -12.63
CA LEU A 48 9.68 4.51 -13.32
C LEU A 48 9.73 4.28 -14.84
N HIS A 49 10.02 3.04 -15.28
CA HIS A 49 10.04 2.71 -16.71
C HIS A 49 8.68 2.94 -17.38
N ASN A 50 7.60 2.56 -16.71
CA ASN A 50 6.25 2.77 -17.23
C ASN A 50 5.93 4.27 -17.29
N SER A 51 6.25 5.05 -16.27
CA SER A 51 6.06 6.51 -16.26
C SER A 51 6.84 7.21 -17.38
N LEU A 52 8.12 6.87 -17.55
CA LEU A 52 8.96 7.41 -18.64
C LEU A 52 8.40 7.05 -20.02
N LEU A 53 7.84 5.85 -20.19
CA LEU A 53 7.21 5.44 -21.44
C LEU A 53 5.97 6.31 -21.75
N HIS A 54 5.12 6.55 -20.75
CA HIS A 54 3.95 7.43 -20.91
C HIS A 54 4.38 8.85 -21.31
N VAL A 55 5.41 9.41 -20.65
CA VAL A 55 5.99 10.71 -21.00
C VAL A 55 6.53 10.71 -22.44
N ALA A 56 7.26 9.67 -22.85
CA ALA A 56 7.79 9.54 -24.21
C ALA A 56 6.67 9.49 -25.27
N ILE A 57 5.55 8.82 -24.98
CA ILE A 57 4.38 8.80 -25.87
C ILE A 57 3.78 10.20 -26.03
N ILE A 58 3.59 10.93 -24.93
CA ILE A 58 3.05 12.30 -24.95
C ILE A 58 3.97 13.23 -25.74
N LEU A 59 5.28 13.22 -25.44
CA LEU A 59 6.26 14.05 -26.13
C LEU A 59 6.37 13.70 -27.62
N THR A 60 6.18 12.43 -27.98
CA THR A 60 6.12 12.00 -29.38
C THR A 60 4.93 12.61 -30.09
N ALA A 61 3.74 12.51 -29.50
CA ALA A 61 2.51 13.06 -30.06
C ALA A 61 2.56 14.59 -30.22
N VAL A 62 3.08 15.31 -29.22
CA VAL A 62 3.31 16.75 -29.28
C VAL A 62 4.32 17.09 -30.38
N GLY A 63 5.45 16.38 -30.44
CA GLY A 63 6.47 16.59 -31.45
C GLY A 63 5.93 16.38 -32.88
N TRP A 64 5.19 15.30 -33.12
CA TRP A 64 4.55 15.04 -34.41
C TRP A 64 3.52 16.11 -34.79
N THR A 65 2.74 16.59 -33.83
CA THR A 65 1.76 17.66 -34.06
C THR A 65 2.44 18.97 -34.45
N LEU A 66 3.48 19.39 -33.72
CA LEU A 66 4.27 20.57 -34.05
C LEU A 66 4.93 20.46 -35.43
N TRP A 67 5.43 19.27 -35.76
CA TRP A 67 6.01 19.01 -37.08
C TRP A 67 4.97 19.09 -38.20
N LEU A 68 3.79 18.49 -38.01
CA LEU A 68 2.69 18.55 -38.97
C LEU A 68 2.27 19.99 -39.25
N LEU A 69 2.14 20.81 -38.21
CA LEU A 69 1.74 22.22 -38.34
C LEU A 69 2.83 23.09 -38.99
N GLY A 70 4.09 22.95 -38.57
CA GLY A 70 5.17 23.86 -38.98
C GLY A 70 5.94 23.45 -40.24
N PHE A 71 6.06 22.15 -40.53
CA PHE A 71 7.09 21.64 -41.45
C PHE A 71 6.59 20.67 -42.53
N SER A 72 5.44 20.01 -42.35
CA SER A 72 4.88 19.06 -43.33
C SER A 72 4.53 19.71 -44.67
N THR A 73 4.60 18.96 -45.78
CA THR A 73 4.11 19.35 -47.12
C THR A 73 2.64 19.04 -47.34
N ALA A 74 2.04 18.20 -46.49
CA ALA A 74 0.71 17.66 -46.74
C ALA A 74 -0.35 18.77 -46.91
N PRO A 75 -1.47 18.54 -47.60
CA PRO A 75 -2.56 19.50 -47.65
C PRO A 75 -3.07 19.85 -46.25
N ALA A 76 -3.50 21.10 -46.02
CA ALA A 76 -3.91 21.59 -44.70
C ALA A 76 -4.97 20.69 -44.04
N ARG A 77 -5.99 20.27 -44.80
CA ARG A 77 -7.03 19.34 -44.32
C ARG A 77 -6.44 18.05 -43.76
N ARG A 78 -5.46 17.45 -44.45
CA ARG A 78 -4.79 16.22 -44.03
C ARG A 78 -3.94 16.43 -42.77
N ARG A 79 -3.24 17.57 -42.66
CA ARG A 79 -2.47 17.91 -41.45
C ARG A 79 -3.38 18.01 -40.23
N TRP A 80 -4.46 18.77 -40.34
CA TRP A 80 -5.42 18.94 -39.24
C TRP A 80 -6.09 17.62 -38.85
N THR A 81 -6.49 16.79 -39.81
CA THR A 81 -7.01 15.44 -39.49
C THR A 81 -5.99 14.59 -38.75
N LEU A 82 -4.71 14.59 -39.17
CA LEU A 82 -3.66 13.83 -38.49
C LEU A 82 -3.37 14.38 -37.08
N CYS A 83 -3.30 15.70 -36.92
CA CYS A 83 -3.15 16.32 -35.60
C CYS A 83 -4.32 15.93 -34.68
N LEU A 84 -5.55 15.93 -35.18
CA LEU A 84 -6.73 15.51 -34.42
C LEU A 84 -6.68 14.01 -34.05
N LEU A 85 -6.20 13.14 -34.95
CA LEU A 85 -6.08 11.71 -34.65
C LEU A 85 -4.97 11.41 -33.62
N ILE A 86 -3.92 12.23 -33.58
CA ILE A 86 -2.81 12.09 -32.62
C ILE A 86 -3.20 12.71 -31.27
N MET A 87 -3.65 13.97 -31.27
CA MET A 87 -3.94 14.73 -30.06
C MET A 87 -5.32 14.44 -29.50
N GLY A 88 -6.30 14.06 -30.34
CA GLY A 88 -7.68 13.81 -29.92
C GLY A 88 -7.78 12.77 -28.80
N PRO A 89 -7.21 11.55 -28.95
CA PRO A 89 -7.22 10.55 -27.88
C PRO A 89 -6.49 11.03 -26.62
N LEU A 90 -5.35 11.72 -26.77
CA LEU A 90 -4.60 12.28 -25.62
C LEU A 90 -5.40 13.36 -24.90
N CYS A 91 -6.06 14.25 -25.64
CA CYS A 91 -6.95 15.26 -25.08
C CYS A 91 -8.15 14.60 -24.40
N LEU A 92 -8.79 13.61 -25.03
CA LEU A 92 -9.90 12.87 -24.40
C LEU A 92 -9.47 12.18 -23.11
N HIS A 93 -8.27 11.60 -23.07
CA HIS A 93 -7.73 10.97 -21.86
C HIS A 93 -7.38 12.01 -20.78
N TYR A 94 -6.63 13.06 -21.13
CA TYR A 94 -6.12 14.06 -20.19
C TYR A 94 -7.21 15.00 -19.65
N PHE A 95 -8.17 15.38 -20.50
CA PHE A 95 -9.37 16.10 -20.07
C PHE A 95 -10.43 15.18 -19.45
N GLN A 96 -10.11 13.89 -19.26
CA GLN A 96 -11.00 12.91 -18.64
C GLN A 96 -12.36 12.77 -19.34
N LEU A 97 -12.42 13.11 -20.64
CA LEU A 97 -13.62 12.99 -21.47
C LEU A 97 -13.81 11.57 -22.03
N SER A 98 -12.78 10.72 -21.92
CA SER A 98 -12.90 9.29 -22.24
C SER A 98 -13.83 8.59 -21.25
N PRO A 99 -14.88 7.90 -21.73
CA PRO A 99 -15.79 7.16 -20.85
C PRO A 99 -15.12 5.93 -20.23
N LEU A 100 -13.97 5.50 -20.78
CA LEU A 100 -13.15 4.43 -20.24
C LEU A 100 -11.98 5.02 -19.45
N GLU A 101 -11.73 4.42 -18.29
CA GLU A 101 -10.58 4.64 -17.43
C GLU A 101 -9.69 3.39 -17.44
N LEU A 102 -8.37 3.59 -17.49
CA LEU A 102 -7.39 2.53 -17.40
C LEU A 102 -7.12 2.23 -15.92
N VAL A 103 -7.34 0.99 -15.50
CA VAL A 103 -6.99 0.53 -14.16
C VAL A 103 -5.51 0.17 -14.17
N THR A 104 -4.75 0.70 -13.22
CA THR A 104 -3.32 0.48 -13.12
C THR A 104 -2.94 -0.31 -11.86
N ASP A 105 -1.90 -1.13 -11.98
CA ASP A 105 -1.22 -1.76 -10.85
C ASP A 105 -0.28 -0.77 -10.12
N GLY A 106 0.38 -1.25 -9.07
CA GLY A 106 1.33 -0.44 -8.30
C GLY A 106 2.50 0.12 -9.11
N ASP A 107 2.79 -0.43 -10.30
CA ASP A 107 3.83 0.07 -11.22
C ASP A 107 3.26 0.88 -12.39
N VAL A 108 2.02 1.37 -12.30
CA VAL A 108 1.39 2.13 -13.39
C VAL A 108 1.22 1.26 -14.67
N GLY A 109 1.24 -0.06 -14.51
CA GLY A 109 0.95 -1.03 -15.57
C GLY A 109 -0.55 -1.17 -15.73
N ILE A 110 -1.05 -1.11 -16.97
CA ILE A 110 -2.48 -1.25 -17.26
C ILE A 110 -2.87 -2.71 -17.03
N VAL A 111 -3.76 -2.94 -16.07
CA VAL A 111 -4.30 -4.28 -15.71
C VAL A 111 -5.76 -4.45 -16.09
N GLY A 112 -6.45 -3.37 -16.42
CA GLY A 112 -7.85 -3.43 -16.84
C GLY A 112 -8.38 -2.11 -17.39
N VAL A 113 -9.65 -2.15 -17.76
CA VAL A 113 -10.44 -0.98 -18.12
C VAL A 113 -11.74 -0.98 -17.32
N ARG A 114 -12.17 0.19 -16.87
CA ARG A 114 -13.49 0.38 -16.25
C ARG A 114 -14.18 1.61 -16.81
N TRP A 115 -15.47 1.75 -16.54
CA TRP A 115 -16.19 2.98 -16.86
C TRP A 115 -15.75 4.08 -15.89
N ARG A 116 -15.31 5.23 -16.41
CA ARG A 116 -14.76 6.34 -15.61
C ARG A 116 -15.75 6.86 -14.56
N TRP A 117 -17.03 6.87 -14.90
CA TRP A 117 -18.11 7.38 -14.04
C TRP A 117 -18.66 6.31 -13.10
N GLN A 118 -18.04 5.13 -13.08
CA GLN A 118 -18.37 4.10 -12.11
C GLN A 118 -17.65 4.45 -10.82
N GLU A 119 -18.42 4.71 -9.78
CA GLU A 119 -17.93 4.99 -8.43
C GLU A 119 -18.51 3.92 -7.49
N PRO A 120 -17.95 2.68 -7.48
CA PRO A 120 -18.57 1.55 -6.77
C PRO A 120 -18.80 1.84 -5.28
N ASP A 121 -17.94 2.64 -4.67
CA ASP A 121 -18.08 3.09 -3.29
C ASP A 121 -19.27 4.04 -3.07
N ARG A 122 -19.60 4.89 -4.05
CA ARG A 122 -20.75 5.80 -3.98
C ARG A 122 -22.09 5.11 -4.24
N ASP A 123 -22.07 4.00 -4.98
CA ASP A 123 -23.25 3.20 -5.24
C ASP A 123 -23.67 2.33 -4.03
N LEU A 124 -22.80 2.21 -3.01
CA LEU A 124 -23.09 1.45 -1.80
C LEU A 124 -23.78 2.33 -0.76
N ALA A 125 -25.00 1.94 -0.38
CA ALA A 125 -25.62 2.45 0.83
C ALA A 125 -24.78 2.12 2.08
N PRO A 126 -24.94 2.85 3.20
CA PRO A 126 -24.37 2.45 4.48
C PRO A 126 -24.69 0.98 4.80
N PRO A 127 -23.76 0.21 5.40
CA PRO A 127 -24.02 -1.18 5.77
C PRO A 127 -25.28 -1.26 6.64
N LYS A 128 -26.25 -2.09 6.23
CA LYS A 128 -27.37 -2.43 7.10
C LYS A 128 -26.84 -3.29 8.24
N THR A 129 -26.91 -2.78 9.45
CA THR A 129 -26.48 -3.48 10.65
C THR A 129 -27.51 -4.54 11.05
N SER A 130 -27.02 -5.71 11.45
CA SER A 130 -27.83 -6.79 12.01
C SER A 130 -28.42 -6.35 13.36
N ASP A 131 -29.59 -6.88 13.74
CA ASP A 131 -30.13 -6.73 15.10
C ASP A 131 -29.34 -7.57 16.13
N SER A 132 -28.40 -8.39 15.66
CA SER A 132 -27.52 -9.22 16.47
C SER A 132 -26.64 -8.36 17.37
N GLN A 133 -26.72 -8.62 18.69
CA GLN A 133 -25.89 -7.90 19.66
C GLN A 133 -24.46 -8.43 19.64
N VAL A 134 -23.51 -7.53 19.44
CA VAL A 134 -22.09 -7.79 19.74
C VAL A 134 -22.00 -8.01 21.25
N THR A 135 -21.58 -9.19 21.67
CA THR A 135 -21.35 -9.50 23.08
C THR A 135 -20.02 -10.22 23.24
N GLY A 136 -19.30 -9.92 24.32
CA GLY A 136 -18.07 -10.63 24.66
C GLY A 136 -16.92 -10.42 23.66
N TRP A 137 -16.14 -9.36 23.87
CA TRP A 137 -14.80 -9.21 23.27
C TRP A 137 -13.79 -10.04 24.07
N GLN A 138 -13.97 -11.37 24.06
CA GLN A 138 -13.07 -12.27 24.77
C GLN A 138 -11.89 -12.63 23.88
N PRO A 139 -10.66 -12.30 24.29
CA PRO A 139 -9.51 -12.64 23.49
C PRO A 139 -9.34 -14.15 23.33
N THR A 140 -8.93 -14.56 22.13
CA THR A 140 -8.56 -15.94 21.82
C THR A 140 -7.10 -16.02 21.40
N ALA A 141 -6.52 -17.22 21.43
CA ALA A 141 -5.14 -17.43 20.97
C ALA A 141 -4.97 -17.13 19.47
N ASP A 142 -6.07 -17.18 18.73
CA ASP A 142 -6.15 -17.04 17.27
C ASP A 142 -6.50 -15.61 16.84
N ASP A 143 -6.54 -14.66 17.77
CA ASP A 143 -6.89 -13.27 17.47
C ASP A 143 -5.82 -12.59 16.61
N TYR A 144 -6.29 -11.65 15.79
CA TYR A 144 -5.46 -10.81 14.94
C TYR A 144 -5.80 -9.34 15.18
N PRO A 145 -5.55 -8.80 16.39
CA PRO A 145 -6.21 -7.60 16.89
C PRO A 145 -5.73 -6.29 16.26
N ALA A 146 -4.67 -6.32 15.44
CA ALA A 146 -4.04 -5.13 14.88
C ALA A 146 -3.39 -5.42 13.52
N PHE A 147 -2.85 -4.37 12.89
CA PHE A 147 -2.08 -4.48 11.66
C PHE A 147 -0.96 -5.51 11.78
N LEU A 148 -0.92 -6.47 10.85
CA LEU A 148 0.06 -7.56 10.83
C LEU A 148 0.05 -8.49 12.05
N GLY A 149 -1.07 -8.51 12.80
CA GLY A 149 -1.32 -9.39 13.93
C GLY A 149 -0.85 -8.81 15.27
N GLY A 150 -1.01 -9.57 16.35
CA GLY A 150 -0.75 -9.09 17.72
C GLY A 150 0.71 -8.73 18.03
N LYS A 151 1.65 -9.03 17.13
CA LYS A 151 3.09 -8.68 17.26
C LYS A 151 3.60 -7.75 16.15
N TYR A 152 2.76 -7.32 15.20
CA TYR A 152 3.14 -6.45 14.07
C TYR A 152 4.09 -7.07 13.01
N TRP A 153 4.29 -8.41 13.02
CA TRP A 153 5.29 -9.11 12.19
C TRP A 153 4.76 -9.91 11.01
N ALA A 154 3.47 -9.81 10.70
CA ALA A 154 2.83 -10.58 9.63
C ALA A 154 3.10 -12.08 9.82
N ARG A 155 2.95 -12.56 11.06
CA ARG A 155 3.20 -13.93 11.46
C ARG A 155 2.06 -14.42 12.34
N VAL A 156 1.58 -15.62 12.04
CA VAL A 156 0.66 -16.39 12.86
C VAL A 156 1.18 -17.81 13.04
N ASP A 157 0.73 -18.45 14.12
CA ASP A 157 1.00 -19.86 14.33
C ASP A 157 0.23 -20.71 13.30
N ASP A 158 0.74 -21.89 12.99
CA ASP A 158 0.08 -22.79 12.04
C ASP A 158 -1.15 -23.43 12.69
N PRO A 159 -2.37 -23.19 12.17
CA PRO A 159 -3.59 -23.83 12.69
C PRO A 159 -3.70 -25.32 12.31
N GLY A 160 -2.62 -25.92 11.80
CA GLY A 160 -2.61 -27.27 11.23
C GLY A 160 -3.15 -27.28 9.80
N MET A 161 -2.87 -26.23 9.03
CA MET A 161 -3.41 -26.02 7.69
C MET A 161 -2.90 -27.09 6.70
N SER A 162 -3.81 -27.63 5.89
CA SER A 162 -3.43 -28.49 4.76
C SER A 162 -2.72 -27.69 3.68
N THR A 163 -1.69 -28.28 3.09
CA THR A 163 -0.89 -27.67 2.02
C THR A 163 -1.34 -28.07 0.61
N ASP A 164 -2.26 -29.04 0.49
CA ASP A 164 -2.82 -29.52 -0.76
C ASP A 164 -4.26 -29.03 -0.94
N TRP A 165 -4.41 -27.82 -1.48
CA TRP A 165 -5.70 -27.21 -1.79
C TRP A 165 -6.29 -27.70 -3.11
N GLN A 166 -5.59 -28.56 -3.85
CA GLN A 166 -6.18 -29.24 -5.01
C GLN A 166 -7.05 -30.41 -4.56
N ALA A 167 -6.57 -31.16 -3.57
CA ALA A 167 -7.33 -32.25 -2.95
C ALA A 167 -8.41 -31.72 -1.99
N ASP A 168 -8.08 -30.70 -1.19
CA ASP A 168 -8.98 -30.13 -0.18
C ASP A 168 -9.05 -28.60 -0.32
N PRO A 169 -9.89 -28.06 -1.21
CA PRO A 169 -9.89 -26.63 -1.50
C PRO A 169 -10.48 -25.80 -0.35
N PRO A 170 -9.93 -24.60 -0.07
CA PRO A 170 -10.52 -23.64 0.85
C PRO A 170 -12.00 -23.37 0.55
N GLN A 171 -12.83 -23.42 1.59
CA GLN A 171 -14.27 -23.18 1.46
C GLN A 171 -14.57 -21.69 1.60
N GLN A 172 -15.14 -21.07 0.57
CA GLN A 172 -15.65 -19.70 0.68
C GLN A 172 -16.87 -19.69 1.62
N LEU A 173 -16.74 -19.07 2.79
CA LEU A 173 -17.85 -18.88 3.73
C LEU A 173 -18.76 -17.76 3.25
N TRP A 174 -18.18 -16.64 2.85
CA TRP A 174 -18.91 -15.50 2.30
C TRP A 174 -18.01 -14.66 1.39
N LYS A 175 -18.63 -13.94 0.45
CA LYS A 175 -18.02 -12.90 -0.38
C LYS A 175 -19.04 -11.79 -0.59
N ARG A 176 -18.65 -10.54 -0.36
CA ARG A 176 -19.56 -9.39 -0.43
C ARG A 176 -18.88 -8.13 -0.95
N ARG A 177 -19.70 -7.19 -1.42
CA ARG A 177 -19.24 -5.83 -1.71
C ARG A 177 -18.87 -5.11 -0.41
N ILE A 178 -17.79 -4.33 -0.48
CA ILE A 178 -17.30 -3.45 0.57
C ILE A 178 -16.91 -2.11 -0.08
N GLY A 179 -16.94 -1.04 0.70
CA GLY A 179 -16.50 0.29 0.28
C GLY A 179 -15.00 0.35 -0.01
N ALA A 180 -14.59 1.42 -0.69
CA ALA A 180 -13.20 1.61 -1.10
C ALA A 180 -12.25 1.71 0.10
N GLY A 181 -11.00 1.29 -0.09
CA GLY A 181 -9.96 1.37 0.94
C GLY A 181 -9.05 0.16 0.97
N TRP A 182 -7.93 0.32 1.66
CA TRP A 182 -6.81 -0.63 1.70
C TRP A 182 -6.52 -1.18 3.11
N SER A 183 -7.38 -0.84 4.07
CA SER A 183 -7.38 -1.38 5.43
C SER A 183 -7.46 -2.91 5.44
N ALA A 184 -6.70 -3.58 6.31
CA ALA A 184 -6.90 -5.02 6.57
C ALA A 184 -8.06 -5.21 7.57
N PHE A 185 -8.29 -6.46 8.01
CA PHE A 185 -9.19 -6.73 9.14
C PHE A 185 -8.40 -6.91 10.43
N ALA A 186 -8.82 -6.24 11.49
CA ALA A 186 -8.45 -6.60 12.86
C ALA A 186 -9.53 -7.55 13.42
N VAL A 187 -9.12 -8.67 14.03
CA VAL A 187 -10.04 -9.68 14.54
C VAL A 187 -9.79 -9.96 16.02
N VAL A 188 -10.87 -9.96 16.80
CA VAL A 188 -10.89 -10.48 18.18
C VAL A 188 -12.14 -11.35 18.34
N GLY A 189 -11.95 -12.62 18.67
CA GLY A 189 -13.02 -13.61 18.74
C GLY A 189 -13.80 -13.68 17.41
N PRO A 190 -15.14 -13.57 17.43
CA PRO A 190 -15.97 -13.70 16.22
C PRO A 190 -16.11 -12.40 15.42
N TYR A 191 -15.40 -11.31 15.79
CA TYR A 191 -15.63 -9.98 15.24
C TYR A 191 -14.43 -9.47 14.45
N ALA A 192 -14.68 -9.00 13.23
CA ALA A 192 -13.69 -8.42 12.34
C ALA A 192 -13.99 -6.94 12.09
N VAL A 193 -13.03 -6.06 12.35
CA VAL A 193 -13.16 -4.61 12.18
C VAL A 193 -12.21 -4.12 11.09
N THR A 194 -12.71 -3.26 10.20
CA THR A 194 -11.93 -2.66 9.10
C THR A 194 -12.42 -1.25 8.80
N GLN A 195 -11.68 -0.51 7.98
CA GLN A 195 -12.09 0.81 7.48
C GLN A 195 -12.50 0.77 6.00
N GLU A 196 -13.52 1.53 5.61
CA GLU A 196 -13.97 1.62 4.22
C GLU A 196 -14.58 3.00 3.91
N GLN A 197 -14.47 3.47 2.67
CA GLN A 197 -15.15 4.68 2.19
C GLN A 197 -16.42 4.29 1.45
N ARG A 198 -17.55 4.94 1.79
CA ARG A 198 -18.79 4.88 1.00
C ARG A 198 -19.32 6.29 0.78
N GLY A 199 -19.33 6.74 -0.48
CA GLY A 199 -19.72 8.13 -0.75
C GLY A 199 -18.78 9.12 -0.07
N ASP A 200 -19.36 10.06 0.66
CA ASP A 200 -18.62 11.10 1.39
C ASP A 200 -18.35 10.71 2.86
N GLU A 201 -18.57 9.44 3.22
CA GLU A 201 -18.38 8.91 4.57
C GLU A 201 -17.19 7.94 4.60
N GLU A 202 -16.22 8.20 5.47
CA GLU A 202 -15.17 7.27 5.86
C GLU A 202 -15.66 6.49 7.09
N LEU A 203 -15.73 5.17 6.96
CA LEU A 203 -16.39 4.29 7.92
C LEU A 203 -15.39 3.39 8.65
N VAL A 204 -15.67 3.13 9.92
CA VAL A 204 -15.17 1.97 10.65
C VAL A 204 -16.32 0.98 10.80
N THR A 205 -16.16 -0.24 10.28
CA THR A 205 -17.24 -1.22 10.23
C THR A 205 -16.81 -2.51 10.91
N CYS A 206 -17.66 -3.01 11.81
CA CYS A 206 -17.52 -4.33 12.42
C CYS A 206 -18.39 -5.35 11.70
N TYR A 207 -17.82 -6.52 11.46
CA TYR A 207 -18.42 -7.66 10.78
C TYR A 207 -18.35 -8.90 11.66
N GLU A 208 -19.34 -9.78 11.56
CA GLU A 208 -19.21 -11.14 12.08
C GLU A 208 -18.33 -11.97 11.14
N VAL A 209 -17.27 -12.59 11.67
CA VAL A 209 -16.30 -13.37 10.88
C VAL A 209 -16.98 -14.55 10.15
N ALA A 210 -17.95 -15.20 10.79
CA ALA A 210 -18.58 -16.41 10.27
C ALA A 210 -19.49 -16.14 9.07
N THR A 211 -20.23 -15.03 9.06
CA THR A 211 -21.28 -14.74 8.08
C THR A 211 -20.94 -13.56 7.17
N GLY A 212 -20.02 -12.69 7.61
CA GLY A 212 -19.71 -11.43 6.95
C GLY A 212 -20.81 -10.39 7.12
N GLU A 213 -21.78 -10.57 8.02
CA GLU A 213 -22.82 -9.58 8.31
C GLU A 213 -22.23 -8.36 9.03
N PRO A 214 -22.61 -7.11 8.66
CA PRO A 214 -22.20 -5.93 9.40
C PRO A 214 -22.99 -5.87 10.71
N LEU A 215 -22.29 -5.64 11.82
CA LEU A 215 -22.88 -5.57 13.15
C LEU A 215 -23.08 -4.12 13.60
N TRP A 216 -22.09 -3.26 13.36
CA TRP A 216 -22.20 -1.82 13.56
C TRP A 216 -21.27 -1.06 12.61
N THR A 217 -21.55 0.24 12.45
CA THR A 217 -20.74 1.17 11.67
C THR A 217 -20.59 2.48 12.40
N HIS A 218 -19.38 3.02 12.46
CA HIS A 218 -19.10 4.41 12.79
C HIS A 218 -18.74 5.16 11.50
N ALA A 219 -19.12 6.43 11.41
CA ALA A 219 -18.95 7.21 10.19
C ALA A 219 -18.42 8.62 10.50
N ASN A 220 -17.36 9.01 9.80
CA ASN A 220 -16.90 10.37 9.70
C ASN A 220 -17.28 10.92 8.32
N THR A 221 -17.96 12.07 8.27
CA THR A 221 -18.32 12.76 7.02
C THR A 221 -17.10 13.44 6.40
N VAL A 222 -16.17 12.62 5.92
CA VAL A 222 -14.94 13.00 5.23
C VAL A 222 -14.68 12.03 4.08
N ARG A 223 -14.02 12.53 3.03
CA ARG A 223 -13.63 11.71 1.88
C ARG A 223 -12.16 11.87 1.57
N PHE A 224 -11.44 10.76 1.58
CA PHE A 224 -10.10 10.71 1.01
C PHE A 224 -10.16 10.24 -0.44
N ASP A 225 -10.00 11.18 -1.37
CA ASP A 225 -9.94 10.90 -2.80
C ASP A 225 -8.68 11.51 -3.40
N PRO A 226 -7.59 10.73 -3.53
CA PRO A 226 -6.36 11.25 -4.13
C PRO A 226 -6.53 11.50 -5.62
N SER A 227 -7.61 10.98 -6.23
CA SER A 227 -7.84 10.95 -7.67
C SER A 227 -8.61 12.15 -8.22
N GLY A 228 -8.85 13.21 -7.43
CA GLY A 228 -9.48 14.48 -7.82
C GLY A 228 -8.78 15.28 -8.95
N GLY A 229 -8.01 14.60 -9.81
CA GLY A 229 -7.29 15.11 -10.97
C GLY A 229 -6.21 14.17 -11.53
N GLY A 230 -5.92 13.01 -10.90
CA GLY A 230 -4.98 12.02 -11.48
C GLY A 230 -3.92 11.39 -10.57
N SER A 231 -4.11 11.28 -9.24
CA SER A 231 -3.16 10.53 -8.40
C SER A 231 -3.50 9.04 -8.33
N LEU A 232 -2.43 8.23 -8.32
CA LEU A 232 -2.45 6.77 -8.14
C LEU A 232 -2.79 6.42 -6.68
N GLY A 233 -3.39 5.25 -6.44
CA GLY A 233 -3.54 4.70 -5.08
C GLY A 233 -4.97 4.52 -4.56
N GLY A 234 -6.00 4.95 -5.29
CA GLY A 234 -7.41 4.66 -4.97
C GLY A 234 -8.02 5.44 -3.78
N VAL A 235 -9.34 5.37 -3.66
CA VAL A 235 -10.15 6.09 -2.66
C VAL A 235 -10.08 5.41 -1.29
N GLY A 236 -10.22 6.21 -0.22
CA GLY A 236 -10.57 5.73 1.11
C GLY A 236 -9.38 5.43 2.04
N PRO A 237 -9.67 4.90 3.23
CA PRO A 237 -8.72 4.67 4.32
C PRO A 237 -7.75 3.52 4.02
N ARG A 238 -6.55 3.59 4.63
CA ARG A 238 -5.46 2.59 4.43
C ARG A 238 -5.02 1.90 5.72
N ALA A 239 -5.04 2.61 6.84
CA ALA A 239 -4.62 2.05 8.12
C ALA A 239 -5.56 0.92 8.57
N THR A 240 -5.03 -0.05 9.32
CA THR A 240 -5.83 -1.10 9.93
C THR A 240 -6.16 -0.70 11.37
N PRO A 241 -7.42 -0.83 11.83
CA PRO A 241 -7.76 -0.57 13.22
C PRO A 241 -6.98 -1.46 14.20
N ALA A 242 -6.87 -1.04 15.45
CA ALA A 242 -6.41 -1.87 16.56
C ALA A 242 -7.57 -2.11 17.53
N ILE A 243 -7.67 -3.34 18.06
CA ILE A 243 -8.69 -3.74 19.02
C ILE A 243 -7.99 -4.06 20.34
N HIS A 244 -8.39 -3.40 21.42
CA HIS A 244 -7.83 -3.65 22.75
C HIS A 244 -8.87 -3.39 23.83
N GLU A 245 -9.04 -4.35 24.75
CA GLU A 245 -9.91 -4.23 25.93
C GLU A 245 -11.32 -3.66 25.65
N GLY A 246 -11.97 -4.16 24.59
CA GLY A 246 -13.33 -3.74 24.22
C GLY A 246 -13.41 -2.37 23.55
N ARG A 247 -12.28 -1.83 23.06
CA ARG A 247 -12.21 -0.60 22.28
C ARG A 247 -11.60 -0.85 20.90
N VAL A 248 -12.05 -0.07 19.92
CA VAL A 248 -11.49 -0.02 18.57
C VAL A 248 -10.83 1.33 18.37
N TYR A 249 -9.57 1.31 17.94
CA TYR A 249 -8.80 2.49 17.59
C TYR A 249 -8.58 2.53 16.09
N ALA A 250 -9.01 3.60 15.43
CA ALA A 250 -8.92 3.74 13.97
C ALA A 250 -8.21 5.05 13.61
N HIS A 251 -7.39 5.01 12.56
CA HIS A 251 -6.75 6.19 11.98
C HIS A 251 -7.21 6.33 10.52
N GLY A 252 -8.07 7.31 10.27
CA GLY A 252 -8.65 7.62 8.98
C GLY A 252 -7.64 8.22 8.00
N ALA A 253 -7.86 8.12 6.69
CA ALA A 253 -6.89 8.64 5.70
C ALA A 253 -6.75 10.16 5.72
N THR A 254 -7.74 10.88 6.25
CA THR A 254 -7.73 12.34 6.45
C THR A 254 -7.07 12.77 7.77
N GLY A 255 -6.66 11.82 8.62
CA GLY A 255 -5.94 12.09 9.88
C GLY A 255 -6.81 12.15 11.13
N ILE A 256 -8.08 11.77 11.04
CA ILE A 256 -8.94 11.57 12.21
C ILE A 256 -8.52 10.27 12.92
N VAL A 257 -8.27 10.34 14.22
CA VAL A 257 -8.02 9.19 15.09
C VAL A 257 -9.22 9.02 16.02
N ASP A 258 -9.92 7.89 15.91
CA ASP A 258 -11.10 7.59 16.70
C ASP A 258 -10.84 6.46 17.69
N CYS A 259 -11.45 6.58 18.87
CA CYS A 259 -11.67 5.48 19.80
C CYS A 259 -13.16 5.20 19.91
N LEU A 260 -13.53 3.98 19.58
CA LEU A 260 -14.91 3.51 19.55
C LEU A 260 -15.10 2.43 20.61
N ASP A 261 -16.29 2.40 21.21
CA ASP A 261 -16.76 1.24 21.95
C ASP A 261 -16.89 0.06 20.98
N ALA A 262 -16.17 -1.02 21.22
CA ALA A 262 -16.12 -2.13 20.27
C ALA A 262 -17.48 -2.86 20.17
N THR A 263 -18.34 -2.76 21.18
CA THR A 263 -19.66 -3.41 21.19
C THR A 263 -20.66 -2.69 20.28
N SER A 264 -20.69 -1.36 20.33
CA SER A 264 -21.72 -0.55 19.70
C SER A 264 -21.22 0.28 18.50
N GLY A 265 -19.90 0.46 18.36
CA GLY A 265 -19.33 1.43 17.43
C GLY A 265 -19.52 2.88 17.89
N GLN A 266 -19.99 3.12 19.12
CA GLN A 266 -20.17 4.46 19.64
C GLN A 266 -18.83 5.16 19.81
N LEU A 267 -18.73 6.41 19.36
CA LEU A 267 -17.56 7.25 19.57
C LEU A 267 -17.35 7.54 21.06
N LEU A 268 -16.15 7.24 21.56
CA LEU A 268 -15.72 7.53 22.92
C LEU A 268 -14.86 8.81 22.96
N TRP A 269 -13.90 8.92 22.05
CA TRP A 269 -13.13 10.14 21.80
C TRP A 269 -12.62 10.17 20.36
N SER A 270 -12.31 11.36 19.85
CA SER A 270 -11.75 11.60 18.50
C SER A 270 -10.74 12.74 18.54
N VAL A 271 -9.70 12.65 17.71
CA VAL A 271 -8.70 13.73 17.50
C VAL A 271 -8.40 13.85 16.00
N ASN A 272 -8.57 15.04 15.43
CA ASN A 272 -8.12 15.32 14.07
C ASN A 272 -6.65 15.76 14.07
N THR A 273 -5.75 14.84 13.75
CA THR A 273 -4.30 15.10 13.83
C THR A 273 -3.81 16.16 12.83
N VAL A 274 -4.51 16.35 11.71
CA VAL A 274 -4.14 17.37 10.71
C VAL A 274 -4.59 18.74 11.18
N GLU A 275 -5.84 18.88 11.63
CA GLU A 275 -6.41 20.16 12.06
C GLU A 275 -5.92 20.60 13.43
N GLU A 276 -5.79 19.67 14.39
CA GLU A 276 -5.46 19.97 15.78
C GLU A 276 -3.95 19.93 16.05
N LEU A 277 -3.22 19.02 15.39
CA LEU A 277 -1.80 18.74 15.69
C LEU A 277 -0.83 19.08 14.55
N GLY A 278 -1.32 19.68 13.46
CA GLY A 278 -0.50 20.16 12.35
C GLY A 278 0.16 19.04 11.53
N ALA A 279 -0.40 17.82 11.59
CA ALA A 279 0.12 16.67 10.88
C ALA A 279 0.16 16.88 9.36
N SER A 280 1.17 16.34 8.68
CA SER A 280 1.29 16.53 7.23
C SER A 280 0.23 15.79 6.44
N PRO A 281 -0.57 16.46 5.58
CA PRO A 281 -1.32 15.73 4.56
C PRO A 281 -0.32 15.03 3.62
N LEU A 282 -0.67 13.81 3.22
CA LEU A 282 0.15 12.97 2.36
C LEU A 282 -0.58 12.64 1.07
N LEU A 283 0.16 12.49 -0.04
CA LEU A 283 -0.39 12.17 -1.35
C LEU A 283 -1.26 10.91 -1.36
N TRP A 284 -0.90 9.90 -0.57
CA TRP A 284 -1.66 8.65 -0.44
C TRP A 284 -2.44 8.55 0.89
N GLY A 285 -2.61 9.66 1.61
CA GLY A 285 -3.38 9.70 2.85
C GLY A 285 -2.66 9.05 4.03
N LYS A 286 -3.19 9.25 5.24
CA LYS A 286 -2.63 8.61 6.43
C LYS A 286 -2.84 7.09 6.36
N SER A 287 -1.75 6.34 6.53
CA SER A 287 -1.77 4.87 6.40
C SER A 287 -1.16 4.15 7.60
N THR A 288 -0.65 4.89 8.58
CA THR A 288 -0.02 4.33 9.78
C THR A 288 -1.11 3.84 10.73
N SER A 289 -1.13 2.54 10.98
CA SER A 289 -2.07 1.89 11.91
C SER A 289 -1.76 2.26 13.36
N PRO A 290 -2.77 2.50 14.22
CA PRO A 290 -2.56 2.74 15.65
C PRO A 290 -1.91 1.54 16.34
N VAL A 291 -1.05 1.80 17.32
CA VAL A 291 -0.33 0.77 18.10
C VAL A 291 -0.63 0.99 19.58
N VAL A 292 -1.10 -0.06 20.26
CA VAL A 292 -1.37 -0.01 21.69
C VAL A 292 -0.13 -0.45 22.46
N LEU A 293 0.35 0.39 23.38
CA LEU A 293 1.49 0.12 24.26
C LEU A 293 1.15 0.50 25.70
N GLY A 294 0.79 -0.49 26.51
CA GLY A 294 0.31 -0.27 27.88
C GLY A 294 -0.95 0.60 27.88
N ASP A 295 -0.87 1.77 28.52
CA ASP A 295 -1.94 2.76 28.59
C ASP A 295 -1.92 3.81 27.46
N LYS A 296 -1.04 3.64 26.46
CA LYS A 296 -0.82 4.61 25.37
C LYS A 296 -1.21 4.07 24.00
N LEU A 297 -1.83 4.92 23.19
CA LEU A 297 -2.07 4.71 21.77
C LEU A 297 -1.03 5.52 20.98
N LEU A 298 -0.13 4.82 20.30
CA LEU A 298 0.90 5.41 19.46
C LEU A 298 0.39 5.60 18.05
N VAL A 299 0.53 6.81 17.51
CA VAL A 299 0.19 7.14 16.12
C VAL A 299 1.33 7.96 15.51
N SER A 300 1.88 7.48 14.39
CA SER A 300 2.80 8.28 13.58
C SER A 300 1.98 9.19 12.67
N ILE A 301 1.94 10.47 13.05
CA ILE A 301 1.18 11.50 12.33
C ILE A 301 2.09 12.32 11.42
N GLY A 302 3.40 12.37 11.69
CA GLY A 302 4.34 13.22 10.98
C GLY A 302 4.07 14.71 11.19
N GLN A 303 5.06 15.54 10.87
CA GLN A 303 4.97 16.99 11.03
C GLN A 303 5.28 17.72 9.73
N THR A 304 4.59 18.84 9.51
CA THR A 304 4.89 19.77 8.41
C THR A 304 5.77 20.88 8.92
N ALA A 305 6.85 21.19 8.21
CA ALA A 305 7.66 22.36 8.51
C ALA A 305 6.79 23.63 8.51
N GLY A 306 6.77 24.36 9.63
CA GLY A 306 6.05 25.63 9.77
C GLY A 306 4.56 25.53 10.13
N ALA A 307 4.04 24.35 10.52
CA ALA A 307 2.68 24.25 11.06
C ALA A 307 2.54 25.10 12.35
N GLN A 308 1.53 25.97 12.40
CA GLN A 308 1.24 26.84 13.55
C GLN A 308 0.43 26.05 14.58
N THR A 309 1.13 25.32 15.45
CA THR A 309 0.54 24.58 16.59
C THR A 309 1.32 24.91 17.86
N ASP A 310 0.75 24.62 19.02
CA ASP A 310 1.47 24.75 20.30
C ASP A 310 2.70 23.82 20.27
N ASP A 311 3.90 24.38 20.43
CA ASP A 311 5.16 23.62 20.35
C ASP A 311 5.21 22.43 21.32
N SER A 312 4.44 22.46 22.42
CA SER A 312 4.36 21.35 23.38
C SER A 312 3.57 20.13 22.89
N GLN A 313 2.78 20.27 21.82
CA GLN A 313 1.96 19.21 21.22
C GLN A 313 2.44 18.81 19.82
N ARG A 314 3.60 19.33 19.40
CA ARG A 314 4.20 19.00 18.10
C ARG A 314 5.01 17.72 18.19
N GLY A 315 4.70 16.77 17.31
CA GLY A 315 5.36 15.49 17.26
C GLY A 315 5.06 14.72 15.98
N SER A 316 6.07 14.06 15.43
CA SER A 316 5.92 13.13 14.31
C SER A 316 5.33 11.80 14.77
N LEU A 317 5.61 11.46 16.02
CA LEU A 317 5.00 10.38 16.78
C LEU A 317 4.28 10.99 17.98
N VAL A 318 3.04 10.59 18.19
CA VAL A 318 2.23 11.04 19.34
C VAL A 318 1.73 9.81 20.10
N ALA A 319 1.80 9.89 21.43
CA ALA A 319 1.19 8.94 22.33
C ALA A 319 -0.03 9.58 22.99
N PHE A 320 -1.20 9.03 22.73
CA PHE A 320 -2.45 9.41 23.37
C PHE A 320 -2.74 8.49 24.55
N ASP A 321 -3.43 9.00 25.56
CA ASP A 321 -4.07 8.18 26.58
C ASP A 321 -5.12 7.27 25.94
N LEU A 322 -5.09 5.96 26.23
CA LEU A 322 -6.02 4.99 25.64
C LEU A 322 -7.50 5.32 25.91
N GLN A 323 -7.80 5.91 27.07
CA GLN A 323 -9.15 6.09 27.56
C GLN A 323 -9.74 7.46 27.21
N SER A 324 -8.94 8.52 27.30
CA SER A 324 -9.39 9.91 27.10
C SER A 324 -9.02 10.51 25.75
N GLY A 325 -7.98 9.99 25.07
CA GLY A 325 -7.44 10.61 23.86
C GLY A 325 -6.54 11.82 24.15
N GLU A 326 -6.24 12.14 25.41
CA GLU A 326 -5.32 13.23 25.76
C GLU A 326 -3.88 12.87 25.41
N ILE A 327 -3.10 13.85 24.93
CA ILE A 327 -1.70 13.64 24.59
C ILE A 327 -0.89 13.39 25.87
N ARG A 328 -0.26 12.22 25.97
CA ARG A 328 0.72 11.90 27.02
C ARG A 328 2.10 12.48 26.67
N TRP A 329 2.49 12.36 25.41
CA TRP A 329 3.69 13.00 24.86
C TRP A 329 3.62 13.07 23.32
N ALA A 330 4.38 13.99 22.75
CA ALA A 330 4.58 14.15 21.31
C ALA A 330 6.08 14.34 21.04
N SER A 331 6.63 13.70 20.00
CA SER A 331 8.08 13.72 19.73
C SER A 331 8.44 13.66 18.26
N GLY A 332 9.55 14.31 17.91
CA GLY A 332 10.13 14.38 16.56
C GLY A 332 9.46 15.40 15.65
N GLU A 333 10.15 15.82 14.59
CA GLU A 333 9.72 16.92 13.70
C GLU A 333 9.66 16.53 12.21
N ARG A 334 9.83 15.24 11.90
CA ARG A 334 9.92 14.69 10.56
C ARG A 334 8.54 14.48 9.92
N ARG A 335 8.48 14.54 8.59
CA ARG A 335 7.31 14.04 7.86
C ARG A 335 7.20 12.53 8.07
N CYS A 336 5.98 12.04 8.23
CA CYS A 336 5.72 10.60 8.32
C CYS A 336 5.92 9.92 6.97
N SER A 337 6.28 8.64 7.00
CA SER A 337 6.11 7.73 5.86
C SER A 337 4.85 6.87 6.05
N TYR A 338 4.76 5.73 5.38
CA TYR A 338 3.57 4.86 5.42
C TYR A 338 3.77 3.59 6.26
N ALA A 339 4.88 3.45 6.97
CA ALA A 339 5.11 2.34 7.89
C ALA A 339 4.55 2.63 9.30
N THR A 340 3.93 1.63 9.91
CA THR A 340 3.41 1.69 11.27
C THR A 340 4.57 1.64 12.28
N PRO A 341 4.49 2.37 13.41
CA PRO A 341 5.47 2.24 14.48
C PRO A 341 5.60 0.80 14.98
N VAL A 342 6.81 0.43 15.36
CA VAL A 342 7.14 -0.90 15.88
C VAL A 342 7.63 -0.76 17.31
N VAL A 343 7.18 -1.63 18.21
CA VAL A 343 7.76 -1.76 19.55
C VAL A 343 8.77 -2.91 19.53
N ALA A 344 9.99 -2.63 19.98
CA ALA A 344 11.09 -3.59 19.98
C ALA A 344 12.01 -3.38 21.18
N THR A 345 12.76 -4.42 21.55
CA THR A 345 13.80 -4.31 22.58
C THR A 345 15.16 -4.48 21.92
N PHE A 346 16.04 -3.48 22.08
CA PHE A 346 17.44 -3.56 21.66
C PHE A 346 18.34 -3.35 22.86
N ALA A 347 19.41 -4.13 22.98
CA ALA A 347 20.36 -4.06 24.10
C ALA A 347 19.67 -3.98 25.50
N GLY A 348 18.54 -4.68 25.66
CA GLY A 348 17.75 -4.69 26.91
C GLY A 348 16.85 -3.46 27.16
N VAL A 349 16.77 -2.53 26.22
CA VAL A 349 15.93 -1.31 26.30
C VAL A 349 14.75 -1.42 25.34
N GLU A 350 13.52 -1.31 25.85
CA GLU A 350 12.30 -1.24 25.04
C GLU A 350 12.17 0.13 24.37
N GLN A 351 11.81 0.15 23.09
CA GLN A 351 11.82 1.33 22.24
C GLN A 351 10.72 1.26 21.18
N ILE A 352 10.34 2.44 20.67
CA ILE A 352 9.42 2.59 19.56
C ILE A 352 10.21 3.03 18.32
N VAL A 353 10.29 2.17 17.31
CA VAL A 353 10.95 2.44 16.02
C VAL A 353 9.93 2.99 15.03
N VAL A 354 10.25 4.12 14.41
CA VAL A 354 9.40 4.80 13.43
C VAL A 354 10.20 5.03 12.15
N VAL A 355 9.65 4.61 11.01
CA VAL A 355 10.20 4.96 9.69
C VAL A 355 9.52 6.24 9.19
N ASN A 356 10.25 7.34 9.25
CA ASN A 356 9.81 8.64 8.74
C ASN A 356 10.17 8.78 7.24
N GLU A 357 9.86 9.93 6.65
CA GLU A 357 10.15 10.21 5.24
C GLU A 357 11.64 10.03 4.89
N ASP A 358 12.53 10.53 5.75
CA ASP A 358 13.95 10.66 5.48
C ASP A 358 14.86 9.91 6.47
N PHE A 359 14.34 9.50 7.63
CA PHE A 359 15.09 8.83 8.70
C PHE A 359 14.24 7.79 9.42
N ILE A 360 14.90 6.78 9.95
CA ILE A 360 14.36 5.91 11.00
C ILE A 360 14.72 6.54 12.34
N THR A 361 13.75 6.69 13.23
CA THR A 361 13.95 7.20 14.59
C THR A 361 13.52 6.15 15.60
N SER A 362 14.20 6.12 16.74
CA SER A 362 13.78 5.31 17.88
C SER A 362 13.47 6.19 19.08
N HIS A 363 12.42 5.83 19.83
CA HIS A 363 11.88 6.63 20.91
C HIS A 363 11.73 5.81 22.19
N ALA A 364 12.02 6.45 23.34
CA ALA A 364 11.70 5.89 24.64
C ALA A 364 10.17 5.79 24.83
N PRO A 365 9.61 4.64 25.27
CA PRO A 365 8.17 4.44 25.41
C PRO A 365 7.45 5.43 26.33
N ASP A 366 8.09 5.81 27.42
CA ASP A 366 7.46 6.61 28.49
C ASP A 366 7.46 8.11 28.19
N THR A 367 8.50 8.61 27.52
CA THR A 367 8.72 10.05 27.33
C THR A 367 8.66 10.49 25.87
N GLY A 368 8.74 9.54 24.92
CA GLY A 368 8.92 9.81 23.51
C GLY A 368 10.31 10.32 23.13
N GLN A 369 11.25 10.43 24.08
CA GLN A 369 12.60 10.94 23.80
C GLN A 369 13.27 10.14 22.69
N ILE A 370 13.82 10.82 21.69
CA ILE A 370 14.59 10.16 20.62
C ILE A 370 15.87 9.58 21.23
N LEU A 371 16.04 8.26 21.07
CA LEU A 371 17.20 7.50 21.53
C LEU A 371 18.29 7.45 20.47
N TRP A 372 17.88 7.26 19.21
CA TRP A 372 18.79 7.27 18.06
C TRP A 372 18.04 7.56 16.76
N GLU A 373 18.81 7.93 15.74
CA GLU A 373 18.33 8.14 14.38
C GLU A 373 19.26 7.47 13.35
N HIS A 374 18.69 7.00 12.26
CA HIS A 374 19.43 6.42 11.14
C HIS A 374 18.93 6.98 9.80
N PRO A 375 19.80 7.51 8.92
CA PRO A 375 19.38 8.01 7.62
C PRO A 375 18.70 6.95 6.76
N TRP A 376 17.49 7.21 6.31
CA TRP A 376 16.73 6.34 5.40
C TRP A 376 15.99 7.19 4.35
N PRO A 377 16.73 7.78 3.40
CA PRO A 377 16.20 8.85 2.55
C PRO A 377 14.99 8.44 1.72
N GLY A 378 14.02 9.35 1.61
CA GLY A 378 12.79 9.16 0.85
C GLY A 378 12.03 10.46 0.61
N ASN A 379 10.84 10.30 0.06
CA ASN A 379 9.88 11.37 -0.19
C ASN A 379 8.49 10.73 -0.17
N SER A 380 7.66 11.13 0.79
CA SER A 380 6.36 10.51 1.02
C SER A 380 5.35 10.75 -0.11
N ASP A 381 5.68 11.61 -1.08
CA ASP A 381 4.86 11.89 -2.25
C ASP A 381 5.44 11.31 -3.56
N ALA A 382 6.57 10.58 -3.50
CA ALA A 382 7.21 9.97 -4.67
C ALA A 382 7.86 8.60 -4.42
N ASN A 383 8.89 8.53 -3.58
CA ASN A 383 9.65 7.31 -3.24
C ASN A 383 9.49 6.99 -1.75
N ALA A 384 8.27 6.66 -1.36
CA ALA A 384 7.93 6.47 0.03
C ALA A 384 8.41 5.14 0.62
N SER A 385 8.40 5.05 1.95
CA SER A 385 8.73 3.86 2.72
C SER A 385 7.45 3.27 3.31
N ASN A 386 7.11 2.04 2.92
CA ASN A 386 5.87 1.39 3.34
C ASN A 386 6.13 0.09 4.14
N SER A 387 7.27 -0.57 3.90
CA SER A 387 7.60 -1.81 4.60
C SER A 387 7.90 -1.54 6.06
N GLN A 388 7.42 -2.42 6.94
CA GLN A 388 7.73 -2.32 8.36
C GLN A 388 9.23 -2.54 8.62
N PRO A 389 9.81 -1.84 9.61
CA PRO A 389 11.15 -2.16 10.10
C PRO A 389 11.07 -3.43 10.97
N ILE A 390 11.93 -4.41 10.75
CA ILE A 390 11.88 -5.72 11.42
C ILE A 390 13.07 -5.88 12.38
N PRO A 391 12.83 -5.88 13.70
CA PRO A 391 13.80 -6.28 14.71
C PRO A 391 14.24 -7.72 14.47
N VAL A 392 15.54 -7.93 14.48
CA VAL A 392 16.20 -9.22 14.36
C VAL A 392 17.03 -9.39 15.62
N GLY A 393 16.61 -10.31 16.49
CA GLY A 393 17.25 -10.44 17.80
C GLY A 393 17.11 -9.17 18.65
N ASP A 394 18.13 -8.91 19.46
CA ASP A 394 18.23 -7.76 20.37
C ASP A 394 19.25 -6.71 19.91
N ASP A 395 19.84 -6.88 18.72
CA ASP A 395 20.97 -6.07 18.25
C ASP A 395 20.87 -5.66 16.77
N GLN A 396 19.80 -6.05 16.05
CA GLN A 396 19.69 -5.76 14.63
C GLN A 396 18.30 -5.29 14.18
N LEU A 397 18.29 -4.45 13.16
CA LEU A 397 17.07 -3.98 12.49
C LEU A 397 17.20 -4.15 10.98
N PHE A 398 16.30 -4.94 10.39
CA PHE A 398 16.16 -5.09 8.96
C PHE A 398 15.16 -4.08 8.41
N VAL A 399 15.54 -3.34 7.36
CA VAL A 399 14.64 -2.41 6.67
C VAL A 399 14.71 -2.60 5.17
N SER A 400 13.59 -2.37 4.49
CA SER A 400 13.50 -2.51 3.04
C SER A 400 12.57 -1.49 2.40
N LYS A 401 12.82 -1.18 1.13
CA LYS A 401 12.13 -0.13 0.39
C LYS A 401 12.17 -0.37 -1.11
N GLY A 402 11.05 -0.06 -1.76
CA GLY A 402 10.90 -0.05 -3.21
C GLY A 402 11.68 1.09 -3.87
N TYR A 403 11.23 1.49 -5.06
CA TYR A 403 11.78 2.63 -5.78
C TYR A 403 13.30 2.60 -6.04
N GLY A 404 13.87 1.39 -6.13
CA GLY A 404 15.29 1.16 -6.37
C GLY A 404 16.20 1.17 -5.14
N GLU A 405 15.69 1.46 -3.94
CA GLU A 405 16.51 1.57 -2.72
C GLU A 405 17.01 0.22 -2.20
N GLY A 406 16.11 -0.77 -2.14
CA GLY A 406 16.42 -2.12 -1.66
C GLY A 406 16.39 -2.24 -0.14
N ALA A 407 17.31 -3.00 0.43
CA ALA A 407 17.32 -3.34 1.85
C ALA A 407 18.64 -3.03 2.55
N GLU A 408 18.55 -2.86 3.85
CA GLU A 408 19.65 -2.60 4.76
C GLU A 408 19.46 -3.39 6.07
N LEU A 409 20.55 -3.95 6.57
CA LEU A 409 20.62 -4.49 7.93
C LEU A 409 21.46 -3.54 8.78
N ILE A 410 20.85 -3.08 9.87
CA ILE A 410 21.42 -2.11 10.80
C ILE A 410 21.75 -2.86 12.09
N GLY A 411 22.98 -2.70 12.59
CA GLY A 411 23.41 -3.16 13.90
C GLY A 411 23.20 -2.04 14.93
N LEU A 412 22.70 -2.43 16.09
CA LEU A 412 22.33 -1.56 17.20
C LEU A 412 23.02 -2.07 18.47
N SER A 413 23.78 -1.20 19.10
CA SER A 413 24.40 -1.47 20.41
C SER A 413 24.30 -0.22 21.28
N ALA A 414 24.34 -0.42 22.59
CA ALA A 414 24.31 0.65 23.56
C ALA A 414 25.45 0.48 24.57
N ASP A 415 26.16 1.57 24.82
CA ASP A 415 27.15 1.68 25.89
C ASP A 415 26.74 2.84 26.80
N ASP A 416 26.49 2.56 28.08
CA ASP A 416 25.90 3.49 29.05
C ASP A 416 24.61 4.15 28.51
N ASP A 417 24.66 5.44 28.16
CA ASP A 417 23.57 6.28 27.64
C ASP A 417 23.68 6.58 26.13
N HIS A 418 24.62 5.96 25.41
CA HIS A 418 24.86 6.24 23.99
C HIS A 418 24.55 5.03 23.11
N TRP A 419 23.83 5.30 22.02
CA TRP A 419 23.55 4.33 20.97
C TRP A 419 24.60 4.38 19.87
N SER A 420 25.10 3.20 19.48
CA SER A 420 25.92 3.00 18.29
C SER A 420 25.09 2.30 17.22
N ILE A 421 25.05 2.90 16.04
CA ILE A 421 24.23 2.48 14.89
C ILE A 421 25.17 2.23 13.71
N GLU A 422 25.31 0.97 13.32
CA GLU A 422 26.20 0.55 12.23
C GLU A 422 25.40 -0.02 11.07
N ARG A 423 25.74 0.35 9.84
CA ARG A 423 25.26 -0.38 8.66
C ARG A 423 26.06 -1.67 8.53
N VAL A 424 25.43 -2.81 8.80
CA VAL A 424 26.03 -4.14 8.55
C VAL A 424 26.17 -4.38 7.05
N TRP A 425 25.09 -4.14 6.29
CA TRP A 425 25.11 -4.14 4.83
C TRP A 425 23.94 -3.36 4.23
N LYS A 426 24.09 -2.85 2.99
CA LYS A 426 23.01 -2.29 2.16
C LYS A 426 23.09 -2.88 0.74
N ARG A 427 21.97 -3.33 0.17
CA ARG A 427 21.91 -3.98 -1.15
C ARG A 427 20.61 -3.69 -1.90
N PRO A 428 20.61 -3.68 -3.25
CA PRO A 428 19.43 -3.45 -4.07
C PRO A 428 18.54 -4.71 -4.22
N VAL A 429 18.29 -5.39 -3.11
CA VAL A 429 17.42 -6.57 -2.95
C VAL A 429 16.19 -6.19 -2.11
N MET A 430 15.15 -7.02 -2.09
CA MET A 430 13.93 -6.77 -1.30
C MET A 430 13.35 -5.38 -1.55
N LYS A 431 13.16 -5.01 -2.82
CA LYS A 431 12.55 -3.73 -3.21
C LYS A 431 11.04 -3.74 -2.95
N THR A 432 10.67 -3.76 -1.68
CA THR A 432 9.30 -3.84 -1.16
C THR A 432 8.57 -2.52 -1.37
N LYS A 433 7.57 -2.51 -2.26
CA LYS A 433 6.80 -1.29 -2.55
C LYS A 433 5.64 -1.09 -1.59
N PHE A 434 4.67 -2.00 -1.59
CA PHE A 434 3.50 -1.97 -0.69
C PHE A 434 3.49 -3.11 0.33
N SER A 435 4.43 -4.05 0.19
CA SER A 435 4.50 -5.28 0.98
C SER A 435 5.48 -5.17 2.13
N ASN A 436 5.45 -6.17 3.00
CA ASN A 436 6.41 -6.40 4.06
C ASN A 436 7.30 -7.60 3.72
N VAL A 437 8.18 -7.99 4.64
CA VAL A 437 8.97 -9.21 4.53
C VAL A 437 8.76 -10.11 5.75
N VAL A 438 9.10 -11.38 5.60
CA VAL A 438 9.13 -12.38 6.67
C VAL A 438 10.58 -12.78 6.90
N VAL A 439 11.00 -12.82 8.16
CA VAL A 439 12.30 -13.34 8.57
C VAL A 439 12.10 -14.72 9.20
N HIS A 440 12.69 -15.76 8.62
CA HIS A 440 12.58 -17.14 9.08
C HIS A 440 13.94 -17.84 8.95
N ASP A 441 14.43 -18.43 10.05
CA ASP A 441 15.65 -19.24 10.11
C ASP A 441 16.90 -18.61 9.44
N GLY A 442 17.10 -17.30 9.65
CA GLY A 442 18.25 -16.58 9.10
C GLY A 442 18.10 -16.16 7.63
N PHE A 443 16.91 -16.32 7.06
CA PHE A 443 16.57 -15.88 5.71
C PHE A 443 15.41 -14.88 5.72
N VAL A 444 15.39 -14.01 4.73
CA VAL A 444 14.33 -13.03 4.52
C VAL A 444 13.58 -13.39 3.24
N TYR A 445 12.26 -13.42 3.32
CA TYR A 445 11.34 -13.72 2.23
C TYR A 445 10.41 -12.53 1.99
N GLY A 446 10.29 -12.09 0.74
CA GLY A 446 9.49 -10.91 0.43
C GLY A 446 9.34 -10.65 -1.07
N LEU A 447 8.50 -9.66 -1.40
CA LEU A 447 8.24 -9.26 -2.78
C LEU A 447 9.23 -8.17 -3.23
N ASP A 448 10.18 -8.55 -4.08
CA ASP A 448 11.14 -7.66 -4.74
C ASP A 448 10.65 -7.33 -6.16
N ALA A 449 10.05 -6.14 -6.29
CA ALA A 449 9.51 -5.60 -7.54
C ALA A 449 8.64 -6.63 -8.30
N ALA A 450 7.55 -7.07 -7.65
CA ALA A 450 6.58 -8.06 -8.14
C ALA A 450 7.04 -9.52 -8.26
N ASN A 451 8.23 -9.85 -7.76
CA ASN A 451 8.75 -11.23 -7.74
C ASN A 451 9.01 -11.66 -6.29
N LEU A 452 8.75 -12.92 -5.96
CA LEU A 452 9.12 -13.45 -4.65
C LEU A 452 10.65 -13.66 -4.61
N GLN A 453 11.30 -13.20 -3.55
CA GLN A 453 12.73 -13.34 -3.35
C GLN A 453 13.03 -13.93 -1.97
N CYS A 454 14.11 -14.70 -1.90
CA CYS A 454 14.74 -15.13 -0.66
C CYS A 454 16.19 -14.62 -0.62
N ILE A 455 16.59 -14.01 0.49
CA ILE A 455 17.98 -13.59 0.75
C ILE A 455 18.45 -14.16 2.09
N GLU A 456 19.76 -14.38 2.22
CA GLU A 456 20.40 -14.63 3.51
C GLU A 456 20.44 -13.33 4.31
N LEU A 457 19.92 -13.34 5.54
CA LEU A 457 19.80 -12.16 6.39
C LEU A 457 21.17 -11.57 6.75
N ALA A 458 22.13 -12.43 7.10
CA ALA A 458 23.45 -12.00 7.57
C ALA A 458 24.27 -11.24 6.50
N THR A 459 24.05 -11.54 5.21
CA THR A 459 24.89 -11.01 4.12
C THR A 459 24.12 -10.19 3.07
N GLY A 460 22.80 -10.29 3.07
CA GLY A 460 21.90 -9.77 2.04
C GLY A 460 22.04 -10.48 0.68
N LYS A 461 22.76 -11.61 0.61
CA LYS A 461 22.97 -12.35 -0.63
C LYS A 461 21.69 -13.05 -1.06
N GLN A 462 21.33 -12.91 -2.32
CA GLN A 462 20.19 -13.63 -2.90
C GLN A 462 20.44 -15.14 -2.89
N ALA A 463 19.53 -15.88 -2.25
CA ALA A 463 19.44 -17.33 -2.36
C ALA A 463 18.71 -17.68 -3.66
N TRP A 464 17.50 -17.16 -3.85
CA TRP A 464 16.72 -17.31 -5.08
C TRP A 464 15.76 -16.14 -5.31
N LYS A 465 15.29 -16.00 -6.56
CA LYS A 465 14.24 -15.05 -6.95
C LYS A 465 13.32 -15.70 -7.98
N LYS A 466 12.02 -15.69 -7.71
CA LYS A 466 11.00 -16.33 -8.53
C LYS A 466 10.05 -15.30 -9.15
N ARG A 467 10.03 -15.32 -10.48
CA ARG A 467 8.95 -14.72 -11.27
C ARG A 467 7.85 -15.75 -11.49
N ARG A 468 6.59 -15.37 -11.29
CA ARG A 468 5.39 -16.20 -11.50
C ARG A 468 4.44 -15.57 -12.54
N ARG A 469 3.57 -16.40 -13.13
CA ARG A 469 2.42 -15.98 -13.94
C ARG A 469 1.19 -16.81 -13.53
N PRO A 470 0.08 -16.20 -13.07
CA PRO A 470 -0.09 -14.77 -12.77
C PRO A 470 0.98 -14.23 -11.81
N ALA A 471 1.31 -12.94 -11.94
CA ALA A 471 2.38 -12.33 -11.16
C ALA A 471 1.96 -12.17 -9.70
N PHE A 472 2.92 -12.26 -8.77
CA PHE A 472 2.66 -11.90 -7.37
C PHE A 472 2.26 -10.43 -7.25
N GLY A 473 2.87 -9.56 -8.08
CA GLY A 473 2.60 -8.12 -8.07
C GLY A 473 3.07 -7.46 -6.77
N HIS A 474 2.51 -6.30 -6.44
CA HIS A 474 2.69 -5.66 -5.13
C HIS A 474 1.71 -6.19 -4.07
N GLY A 475 1.61 -7.53 -3.99
CA GLY A 475 0.77 -8.24 -3.04
C GLY A 475 1.28 -8.16 -1.59
N GLN A 476 0.69 -8.96 -0.71
CA GLN A 476 0.99 -9.01 0.72
C GLN A 476 1.44 -10.41 1.14
N VAL A 477 2.25 -10.49 2.18
CA VAL A 477 2.82 -11.74 2.70
C VAL A 477 2.45 -11.94 4.16
N LEU A 478 2.25 -13.19 4.56
CA LEU A 478 1.93 -13.62 5.93
C LEU A 478 2.62 -14.96 6.20
N GLN A 479 3.45 -15.03 7.23
CA GLN A 479 4.01 -16.29 7.72
C GLN A 479 2.95 -17.09 8.48
N VAL A 480 2.79 -18.36 8.11
CA VAL A 480 1.92 -19.34 8.76
C VAL A 480 2.76 -20.57 9.07
N GLY A 481 3.31 -20.64 10.29
CA GLY A 481 4.31 -21.67 10.65
C GLY A 481 5.51 -21.68 9.69
N GLU A 482 5.73 -22.82 9.03
CA GLU A 482 6.80 -23.06 8.06
C GLU A 482 6.44 -22.64 6.62
N HIS A 483 5.32 -21.94 6.46
CA HIS A 483 4.80 -21.53 5.16
C HIS A 483 4.68 -20.01 5.03
N LEU A 484 4.71 -19.55 3.80
CA LEU A 484 4.42 -18.19 3.40
C LEU A 484 3.11 -18.17 2.61
N LEU A 485 2.09 -17.54 3.18
CA LEU A 485 0.84 -17.22 2.49
C LEU A 485 0.99 -15.87 1.81
N ILE A 486 0.70 -15.81 0.52
CA ILE A 486 0.85 -14.63 -0.32
C ILE A 486 -0.51 -14.28 -0.92
N LEU A 487 -1.04 -13.10 -0.62
CA LEU A 487 -2.15 -12.50 -1.35
C LEU A 487 -1.59 -11.66 -2.48
N SER A 488 -1.66 -12.17 -3.71
CA SER A 488 -1.14 -11.47 -4.89
C SER A 488 -1.93 -10.20 -5.21
N GLU A 489 -1.32 -9.29 -5.97
CA GLU A 489 -1.96 -8.04 -6.41
C GLU A 489 -3.22 -8.27 -7.24
N SER A 490 -3.36 -9.43 -7.89
CA SER A 490 -4.56 -9.83 -8.63
C SER A 490 -5.63 -10.54 -7.78
N GLY A 491 -5.39 -10.75 -6.49
CA GLY A 491 -6.34 -11.36 -5.56
C GLY A 491 -6.33 -12.90 -5.50
N GLU A 492 -5.30 -13.55 -6.04
CA GLU A 492 -5.00 -14.97 -5.83
C GLU A 492 -4.25 -15.15 -4.49
N VAL A 493 -4.64 -16.16 -3.71
CA VAL A 493 -3.93 -16.60 -2.51
C VAL A 493 -3.03 -17.77 -2.88
N ILE A 494 -1.76 -17.68 -2.51
CA ILE A 494 -0.71 -18.65 -2.89
C ILE A 494 0.02 -19.09 -1.63
N LEU A 495 0.23 -20.40 -1.48
CA LEU A 495 0.98 -20.99 -0.38
C LEU A 495 2.34 -21.47 -0.89
N VAL A 496 3.41 -21.03 -0.23
CA VAL A 496 4.80 -21.34 -0.58
C VAL A 496 5.52 -21.86 0.67
N ALA A 497 6.41 -22.85 0.52
CA ALA A 497 7.27 -23.27 1.63
C ALA A 497 8.37 -22.22 1.92
N LEU A 498 8.70 -22.00 3.19
CA LEU A 498 9.85 -21.19 3.61
C LEU A 498 11.16 -21.98 3.46
N ASP A 499 11.50 -22.31 2.21
CA ASP A 499 12.70 -23.07 1.86
C ASP A 499 13.79 -22.13 1.28
N PRO A 500 14.96 -22.01 1.93
CA PRO A 500 16.05 -21.17 1.44
C PRO A 500 16.77 -21.74 0.21
N ASP A 501 16.67 -23.05 -0.04
CA ASP A 501 17.38 -23.70 -1.15
C ASP A 501 16.67 -23.49 -2.48
N ALA A 502 15.34 -23.43 -2.48
CA ALA A 502 14.55 -23.24 -3.70
C ALA A 502 13.13 -22.75 -3.43
N TYR A 503 12.57 -22.04 -4.42
CA TYR A 503 11.13 -21.76 -4.48
C TYR A 503 10.31 -23.05 -4.61
N ARG A 504 9.37 -23.25 -3.68
CA ARG A 504 8.39 -24.36 -3.73
C ARG A 504 6.97 -23.86 -3.46
N GLU A 505 6.20 -23.69 -4.55
CA GLU A 505 4.75 -23.43 -4.49
C GLU A 505 4.04 -24.74 -4.10
N LEU A 506 3.19 -24.67 -3.09
CA LEU A 506 2.44 -25.82 -2.58
C LEU A 506 1.03 -25.84 -3.17
N SER A 507 0.34 -24.71 -3.10
CA SER A 507 -1.05 -24.56 -3.54
C SER A 507 -1.39 -23.11 -3.86
N ALA A 508 -2.46 -22.89 -4.61
CA ALA A 508 -3.03 -21.56 -4.85
C ALA A 508 -4.51 -21.64 -5.21
N PHE A 509 -5.27 -20.57 -4.93
CA PHE A 509 -6.64 -20.42 -5.39
C PHE A 509 -7.00 -18.94 -5.62
N PRO A 510 -7.92 -18.63 -6.57
CA PRO A 510 -8.41 -17.27 -6.77
C PRO A 510 -9.38 -16.89 -5.65
N ALA A 511 -9.05 -15.88 -4.84
CA ALA A 511 -9.85 -15.50 -3.68
C ALA A 511 -10.76 -14.30 -3.95
N ILE A 512 -10.23 -13.23 -4.56
CA ILE A 512 -10.98 -12.02 -4.90
C ILE A 512 -10.51 -11.45 -6.23
N ASP A 513 -11.38 -10.67 -6.89
CA ASP A 513 -11.10 -10.09 -8.19
C ASP A 513 -10.74 -8.61 -8.05
N GLY A 514 -9.69 -8.18 -8.76
CA GLY A 514 -9.26 -6.78 -8.81
C GLY A 514 -7.94 -6.51 -8.08
N VAL A 515 -7.48 -5.26 -8.19
CA VAL A 515 -6.22 -4.82 -7.58
C VAL A 515 -6.35 -4.94 -6.06
N THR A 516 -5.43 -5.69 -5.46
CA THR A 516 -5.48 -6.09 -4.06
C THR A 516 -4.15 -5.75 -3.38
N TRP A 517 -4.18 -4.77 -2.48
CA TRP A 517 -3.00 -4.36 -1.70
C TRP A 517 -3.21 -4.51 -0.18
N ASN A 518 -4.40 -4.94 0.25
CA ASN A 518 -4.73 -5.13 1.66
C ASN A 518 -3.98 -6.36 2.21
N ASN A 519 -3.54 -6.29 3.45
CA ASN A 519 -2.94 -7.44 4.13
C ASN A 519 -4.04 -8.48 4.43
N PRO A 520 -3.78 -9.78 4.19
CA PRO A 520 -4.70 -10.82 4.63
C PRO A 520 -4.69 -10.92 6.16
N THR A 521 -5.80 -11.40 6.71
CA THR A 521 -5.94 -11.69 8.13
C THR A 521 -6.27 -13.17 8.29
N LEU A 522 -5.46 -13.90 9.05
CA LEU A 522 -5.71 -15.29 9.40
C LEU A 522 -6.01 -15.39 10.89
N THR A 523 -7.19 -15.90 11.21
CA THR A 523 -7.66 -16.13 12.59
C THR A 523 -8.15 -17.57 12.70
N GLY A 524 -7.36 -18.40 13.38
CA GLY A 524 -7.54 -19.85 13.39
C GLY A 524 -7.48 -20.40 11.96
N ASP A 525 -8.55 -21.07 11.53
CA ASP A 525 -8.70 -21.58 10.17
C ASP A 525 -9.35 -20.60 9.18
N LYS A 526 -9.61 -19.35 9.58
CA LYS A 526 -10.37 -18.38 8.76
C LYS A 526 -9.47 -17.33 8.16
N LEU A 527 -9.38 -17.33 6.84
CA LEU A 527 -8.67 -16.35 6.04
C LEU A 527 -9.63 -15.27 5.55
N LEU A 528 -9.50 -14.06 6.09
CA LEU A 528 -10.17 -12.87 5.58
C LEU A 528 -9.28 -12.15 4.58
N VAL A 529 -9.84 -11.84 3.42
CA VAL A 529 -9.20 -11.06 2.37
C VAL A 529 -10.15 -9.95 1.90
N ARG A 530 -9.58 -8.82 1.47
CA ARG A 530 -10.36 -7.77 0.82
C ARG A 530 -9.53 -6.94 -0.14
N ASN A 531 -10.23 -6.19 -0.98
CA ASN A 531 -9.69 -5.09 -1.75
C ASN A 531 -10.61 -3.86 -1.64
N ALA A 532 -10.51 -2.93 -2.57
CA ALA A 532 -11.32 -1.71 -2.61
C ALA A 532 -12.79 -1.95 -3.05
N GLU A 533 -13.19 -3.17 -3.38
CA GLU A 533 -14.55 -3.47 -3.88
C GLU A 533 -15.17 -4.72 -3.27
N TRP A 534 -14.36 -5.70 -2.86
CA TRP A 534 -14.78 -7.00 -2.37
C TRP A 534 -14.10 -7.34 -1.04
N ALA A 535 -14.85 -7.98 -0.16
CA ALA A 535 -14.33 -8.70 1.00
C ALA A 535 -14.83 -10.16 0.97
N ALA A 536 -14.01 -11.09 1.44
CA ALA A 536 -14.36 -12.50 1.53
C ALA A 536 -13.71 -13.16 2.76
N CYS A 537 -14.32 -14.24 3.23
CA CYS A 537 -13.75 -15.14 4.22
C CYS A 537 -13.74 -16.56 3.68
N TYR A 538 -12.60 -17.22 3.84
CA TYR A 538 -12.39 -18.60 3.47
C TYR A 538 -12.04 -19.41 4.70
N GLN A 539 -12.67 -20.57 4.86
CA GLN A 539 -12.19 -21.58 5.79
C GLN A 539 -11.10 -22.39 5.09
N LEU A 540 -9.89 -22.35 5.66
CA LEU A 540 -8.77 -23.11 5.17
C LEU A 540 -8.88 -24.55 5.69
N PRO A 541 -8.60 -25.55 4.84
CA PRO A 541 -8.58 -26.95 5.25
C PRO A 541 -7.51 -27.18 6.33
N THR A 542 -7.79 -28.04 7.30
CA THR A 542 -6.80 -28.48 8.31
C THR A 542 -6.51 -29.98 8.14
N ALA A 543 -5.26 -30.39 8.36
CA ALA A 543 -4.75 -31.73 8.07
C ALA A 543 -5.39 -32.87 8.91
N GLY A 544 -6.42 -32.58 9.72
CA GLY A 544 -7.20 -33.55 10.51
C GLY A 544 -8.71 -33.54 10.24
N GLY A 545 -9.19 -32.83 9.21
CA GLY A 545 -10.61 -32.48 9.03
C GLY A 545 -11.48 -33.41 8.18
N SER A 546 -11.46 -34.74 8.38
CA SER A 546 -12.67 -35.54 8.12
C SER A 546 -13.54 -35.49 9.37
N ALA A 547 -14.29 -34.40 9.55
CA ALA A 547 -15.33 -34.37 10.58
C ALA A 547 -16.43 -35.36 10.15
N GLU A 548 -16.56 -36.47 10.88
CA GLU A 548 -17.78 -37.28 10.84
C GLU A 548 -18.98 -36.35 11.12
N PRO A 549 -20.08 -36.44 10.33
CA PRO A 549 -21.27 -35.67 10.63
C PRO A 549 -21.82 -36.14 11.98
N SER A 550 -22.02 -35.18 12.89
CA SER A 550 -22.58 -35.43 14.23
C SER A 550 -24.08 -35.79 14.15
N ASP A 551 -24.38 -37.03 13.77
CA ASP A 551 -25.70 -37.63 14.00
C ASP A 551 -25.63 -38.53 15.24
N ALA A 552 -25.73 -37.91 16.42
CA ALA A 552 -25.93 -38.65 17.66
C ALA A 552 -26.71 -37.86 18.72
N VAL A 553 -27.90 -37.36 18.37
CA VAL A 553 -28.97 -37.10 19.35
C VAL A 553 -30.34 -37.39 18.74
N ALA A 554 -30.83 -38.63 18.88
CA ALA A 554 -32.26 -38.93 19.12
C ALA A 554 -32.49 -40.45 19.20
N ALA A 555 -32.59 -41.00 20.42
CA ALA A 555 -33.58 -42.03 20.78
C ALA A 555 -33.41 -42.49 22.24
N VAL A 556 -34.02 -41.76 23.17
CA VAL A 556 -34.57 -42.37 24.40
C VAL A 556 -36.02 -41.91 24.51
N SER A 557 -36.95 -42.75 24.05
CA SER A 557 -38.31 -42.86 24.60
C SER A 557 -39.04 -44.08 24.02
N ARG A 558 -38.96 -45.20 24.75
CA ARG A 558 -40.08 -46.01 25.26
C ARG A 558 -39.62 -47.38 25.71
#